data_AF-A0A2G5VLF0-F1
#
_entry.id   AF-A0A2G5VLF0-F1
#
_cell.length_a   1.000
_cell.length_b   1.000
_cell.length_c   1.000
_cell.angle_alpha   90.00
_cell.angle_beta   90.00
_cell.angle_gamma   90.00
#
_symmetry.space_group_name_H-M   'P 1'
#
loop_
_entity.id
_entity.type
_entity.pdbx_description
1 polymer ?
#
loop_
_entity_poly.entity_id
_entity_poly.type
_entity_poly.pdbx_seq_one_letter_code
_entity_poly.pdbx_strand_id
1 'polypeptide(L)'
;MWFYIAIFVFLAFSNGVSTDVPDCPGPFNPPNNISTKVVYPVSNDTVTFPTGYNCVYQINVPQGWSSYVVVTAIPSSNLTNSPILQVIDFNQNVESFQYVRFEKFYFIAPGGRIKLSTQTTNVTFLFSVQWYSNLTVYQPTFLNVSASDTQPVTVDLSTVNCHVTAETRASAVTIPLDSIYTIEDQRSTLRSIFIFDGPNENTTCLGSAYQLFNSNRQFVSTGKTLTVVQLQPSTYYSSSILLIQDFENTKEIGQYRGVGSLGDLPIVMDASKQSSAFSTYSFGGLSSDCLVNITGTGTLDVYYGGKTESKSNLIASYSESSNGLNLPQKIRGVVRTYALTGGIATVQIVPNSVCGLLKHNVAGFITSREYKTNLTLRYSEDRQSYYSDGPFNYTLNIQNVDLSQNKSLSLSIYNNHTGVVNFVYNSSNPPSLNTVVSGVGNEMEVIYSSPYSNSKKGGFYIDFTATKVEKSAAKYFDFIVICAILWIGLF
;
A
#
# COMPACT_ATOMS: atom_id res chain seq x y z
N MET A 1 27.40 28.77 -78.35
CA MET A 1 26.72 27.46 -78.34
C MET A 1 27.67 26.47 -77.70
N TRP A 2 27.35 26.06 -76.46
CA TRP A 2 27.80 24.83 -75.79
C TRP A 2 29.31 24.64 -75.56
N PHE A 3 29.77 24.71 -74.31
CA PHE A 3 30.17 23.53 -73.52
C PHE A 3 30.63 23.91 -72.10
N TYR A 4 30.42 22.96 -71.20
CA TYR A 4 30.32 23.10 -69.75
C TYR A 4 31.65 23.21 -69.00
N ILE A 5 31.58 23.99 -67.92
CA ILE A 5 32.14 23.75 -66.58
C ILE A 5 32.60 22.30 -66.39
N ALA A 6 33.92 22.11 -66.33
CA ALA A 6 34.55 20.92 -65.76
C ALA A 6 35.38 21.38 -64.56
N ILE A 7 35.51 20.51 -63.56
CA ILE A 7 36.18 20.69 -62.26
C ILE A 7 35.24 21.19 -61.15
N PHE A 8 34.34 20.31 -60.70
CA PHE A 8 33.99 20.13 -59.28
C PHE A 8 33.16 18.84 -59.11
N VAL A 9 33.66 17.70 -59.61
CA VAL A 9 33.10 16.38 -59.30
C VAL A 9 34.26 15.40 -59.13
N PHE A 10 34.95 15.47 -57.99
CA PHE A 10 35.85 14.37 -57.57
C PHE A 10 36.02 14.23 -56.05
N LEU A 11 35.10 14.78 -55.24
CA LEU A 11 35.09 14.61 -53.77
C LEU A 11 33.68 14.39 -53.20
N ALA A 12 32.85 13.62 -53.92
CA ALA A 12 31.57 13.12 -53.42
C ALA A 12 31.44 11.60 -53.63
N PHE A 13 32.52 10.88 -53.34
CA PHE A 13 32.43 9.49 -52.90
C PHE A 13 33.06 9.42 -51.50
N SER A 14 32.52 10.20 -50.57
CA SER A 14 32.54 9.73 -49.19
C SER A 14 31.70 8.47 -49.20
N ASN A 15 32.34 7.33 -48.94
CA ASN A 15 31.68 6.10 -48.56
C ASN A 15 30.65 6.46 -47.48
N GLY A 16 29.41 6.65 -47.90
CA GLY A 16 28.27 6.59 -47.01
C GLY A 16 28.28 5.15 -46.53
N VAL A 17 28.90 4.93 -45.36
CA VAL A 17 28.55 3.78 -44.55
C VAL A 17 27.04 3.90 -44.42
N SER A 18 26.32 3.03 -45.14
CA SER A 18 24.95 2.67 -44.78
C SER A 18 25.08 2.20 -43.34
N THR A 19 24.90 3.10 -42.37
CA THR A 19 24.59 2.68 -41.03
C THR A 19 23.23 2.04 -41.18
N ASP A 20 23.20 0.71 -41.29
CA ASP A 20 21.97 -0.07 -41.40
C ASP A 20 21.07 0.33 -40.24
N VAL A 21 20.13 1.23 -40.52
CA VAL A 21 19.13 1.67 -39.55
C VAL A 21 18.30 0.43 -39.26
N PRO A 22 18.22 -0.04 -38.00
CA PRO A 22 17.49 -1.26 -37.73
C PRO A 22 16.03 -1.14 -38.19
N ASP A 23 15.56 -2.13 -38.94
CA ASP A 23 14.19 -2.15 -39.48
C ASP A 23 13.14 -1.98 -38.39
N CYS A 24 11.96 -1.46 -38.73
CA CYS A 24 10.81 -1.38 -37.84
C CYS A 24 9.76 -2.47 -38.19
N PRO A 25 10.02 -3.76 -37.93
CA PRO A 25 9.12 -4.83 -38.36
C PRO A 25 7.86 -4.91 -37.47
N GLY A 26 6.80 -5.47 -38.03
CA GLY A 26 5.58 -5.78 -37.30
C GLY A 26 4.43 -6.14 -38.24
N PRO A 27 3.39 -6.84 -37.74
CA PRO A 27 3.17 -7.25 -36.35
C PRO A 27 3.90 -8.54 -35.95
N PHE A 28 4.16 -8.71 -34.65
CA PHE A 28 4.68 -9.93 -34.05
C PHE A 28 3.51 -10.84 -33.64
N ASN A 29 3.46 -12.03 -34.23
CA ASN A 29 2.44 -13.04 -33.96
C ASN A 29 3.05 -14.22 -33.17
N PRO A 30 2.22 -15.01 -32.46
CA PRO A 30 2.69 -16.23 -31.81
C PRO A 30 3.37 -17.17 -32.82
N PRO A 31 4.54 -17.75 -32.50
CA PRO A 31 5.19 -18.73 -33.36
C PRO A 31 4.44 -20.07 -33.34
N ASN A 32 4.64 -20.90 -34.37
CA ASN A 32 4.09 -22.26 -34.42
C ASN A 32 4.51 -23.10 -33.21
N ASN A 33 5.74 -22.89 -32.72
CA ASN A 33 6.24 -23.51 -31.49
C ASN A 33 6.31 -22.46 -30.37
N ILE A 34 5.29 -22.41 -29.52
CA ILE A 34 5.16 -21.45 -28.41
C ILE A 34 6.17 -21.66 -27.26
N SER A 35 6.95 -22.75 -27.27
CA SER A 35 8.09 -22.89 -26.35
C SER A 35 9.27 -21.99 -26.72
N THR A 36 9.28 -21.45 -27.94
CA THR A 36 10.32 -20.55 -28.41
C THR A 36 9.97 -19.10 -28.09
N LYS A 37 10.99 -18.35 -27.63
CA LYS A 37 10.90 -16.92 -27.41
C LYS A 37 11.22 -16.20 -28.71
N VAL A 38 10.37 -15.25 -29.12
CA VAL A 38 10.68 -14.34 -30.22
C VAL A 38 11.50 -13.18 -29.66
N VAL A 39 12.63 -12.87 -30.28
CA VAL A 39 13.54 -11.80 -29.85
C VAL A 39 13.70 -10.80 -30.98
N TYR A 40 13.68 -9.51 -30.65
CA TYR A 40 13.92 -8.44 -31.60
C TYR A 40 14.86 -7.37 -30.99
N PRO A 41 15.88 -6.90 -31.75
CA PRO A 41 16.32 -7.42 -33.06
C PRO A 41 16.76 -8.88 -33.01
N VAL A 42 16.86 -9.54 -34.16
CA VAL A 42 17.33 -10.95 -34.25
C VAL A 42 18.84 -10.96 -34.05
N SER A 43 19.27 -10.80 -32.80
CA SER A 43 20.66 -10.83 -32.37
C SER A 43 20.74 -11.41 -30.95
N ASN A 44 21.86 -12.08 -30.66
CA ASN A 44 22.15 -12.56 -29.30
C ASN A 44 22.55 -11.41 -28.35
N ASP A 45 22.90 -10.25 -28.91
CA ASP A 45 23.33 -9.05 -28.19
C ASP A 45 22.36 -7.87 -28.40
N THR A 46 22.44 -6.88 -27.53
CA THR A 46 21.66 -5.64 -27.67
C THR A 46 22.15 -4.80 -28.85
N VAL A 47 21.23 -4.29 -29.67
CA VAL A 47 21.55 -3.44 -30.83
C VAL A 47 21.39 -1.97 -30.46
N THR A 48 22.29 -1.12 -30.95
CA THR A 48 22.20 0.33 -30.77
C THR A 48 21.43 0.97 -31.92
N PHE A 49 20.33 1.64 -31.58
CA PHE A 49 19.49 2.38 -32.51
C PHE A 49 19.96 3.84 -32.58
N PRO A 50 19.95 4.45 -33.79
CA PRO A 50 20.42 5.82 -33.98
C PRO A 50 19.46 6.84 -33.36
N THR A 51 19.92 8.08 -33.19
CA THR A 51 19.08 9.25 -32.84
C THR A 51 17.95 9.45 -33.86
N GLY A 52 16.82 10.02 -33.43
CA GLY A 52 15.68 10.36 -34.27
C GLY A 52 14.83 9.16 -34.72
N TYR A 53 15.20 7.95 -34.31
CA TYR A 53 14.49 6.73 -34.64
C TYR A 53 13.14 6.67 -33.92
N ASN A 54 12.09 6.34 -34.66
CA ASN A 54 10.74 6.18 -34.15
C ASN A 54 10.12 4.92 -34.75
N CYS A 55 9.70 3.99 -33.89
CA CYS A 55 9.07 2.75 -34.32
C CYS A 55 7.99 2.31 -33.33
N VAL A 56 6.96 1.65 -33.84
CA VAL A 56 5.90 1.03 -33.05
C VAL A 56 5.82 -0.45 -33.38
N TYR A 57 6.20 -1.30 -32.43
CA TYR A 57 6.14 -2.75 -32.54
C TYR A 57 4.79 -3.23 -32.01
N GLN A 58 3.97 -3.80 -32.88
CA GLN A 58 2.68 -4.39 -32.52
C GLN A 58 2.87 -5.85 -32.10
N ILE A 59 2.44 -6.21 -30.89
CA ILE A 59 2.41 -7.58 -30.39
C ILE A 59 0.97 -8.07 -30.41
N ASN A 60 0.69 -9.11 -31.20
CA ASN A 60 -0.64 -9.69 -31.28
C ASN A 60 -0.78 -10.86 -30.29
N VAL A 61 -1.91 -10.89 -29.57
CA VAL A 61 -2.23 -11.96 -28.62
C VAL A 61 -3.61 -12.52 -28.98
N PRO A 62 -3.72 -13.84 -29.29
CA PRO A 62 -5.02 -14.48 -29.55
C PRO A 62 -5.96 -14.44 -28.34
N GLN A 63 -7.27 -14.56 -28.58
CA GLN A 63 -8.27 -14.67 -27.51
C GLN A 63 -7.96 -15.86 -26.59
N GLY A 64 -8.06 -15.65 -25.28
CA GLY A 64 -7.78 -16.67 -24.26
C GLY A 64 -6.28 -16.94 -24.03
N TRP A 65 -5.39 -16.14 -24.64
CA TRP A 65 -3.94 -16.25 -24.50
C TRP A 65 -3.37 -15.05 -23.73
N SER A 66 -2.14 -15.20 -23.28
CA SER A 66 -1.32 -14.09 -22.79
C SER A 66 0.04 -14.07 -23.49
N SER A 67 0.73 -12.95 -23.38
CA SER A 67 2.15 -12.83 -23.71
C SER A 67 2.93 -12.21 -22.56
N TYR A 68 4.18 -12.66 -22.44
CA TYR A 68 5.19 -12.12 -21.53
C TYR A 68 6.26 -11.42 -22.35
N VAL A 69 6.46 -10.15 -22.09
CA VAL A 69 7.37 -9.28 -22.82
C VAL A 69 8.46 -8.79 -21.88
N VAL A 70 9.72 -8.95 -22.28
CA VAL A 70 10.87 -8.38 -21.56
C VAL A 70 11.55 -7.35 -22.46
N VAL A 71 11.71 -6.13 -21.96
CA VAL A 71 12.24 -4.98 -22.72
C VAL A 71 13.48 -4.39 -22.04
N THR A 72 14.46 -4.02 -22.85
CA THR A 72 15.62 -3.20 -22.48
C THR A 72 15.70 -2.02 -23.43
N ALA A 73 15.82 -0.81 -22.89
CA ALA A 73 16.00 0.44 -23.62
C ALA A 73 16.91 1.34 -22.79
N ILE A 74 18.18 1.45 -23.18
CA ILE A 74 19.21 2.16 -22.44
C ILE A 74 19.77 3.28 -23.33
N PRO A 75 19.58 4.56 -22.97
CA PRO A 75 20.15 5.66 -23.72
C PRO A 75 21.66 5.73 -23.52
N SER A 76 22.41 6.10 -24.57
CA SER A 76 23.86 6.29 -24.51
C SER A 76 24.30 7.50 -23.67
N SER A 77 23.43 8.50 -23.52
CA SER A 77 23.64 9.65 -22.64
C SER A 77 22.72 9.58 -21.44
N ASN A 78 23.18 10.03 -20.27
CA ASN A 78 22.36 10.07 -19.09
C ASN A 78 21.20 11.08 -19.27
N LEU A 79 19.97 10.53 -19.24
CA LEU A 79 18.68 11.21 -19.07
C LEU A 79 18.27 12.17 -20.21
N THR A 80 17.39 11.66 -21.09
CA THR A 80 16.56 12.50 -21.95
C THR A 80 15.41 13.10 -21.13
N ASN A 81 15.09 14.39 -21.31
CA ASN A 81 13.91 15.02 -20.67
C ASN A 81 12.55 14.45 -21.15
N SER A 82 12.56 13.43 -22.00
CA SER A 82 11.38 12.87 -22.63
C SER A 82 11.52 11.36 -22.75
N PRO A 83 10.39 10.62 -22.74
CA PRO A 83 10.42 9.16 -22.73
C PRO A 83 10.99 8.61 -24.03
N ILE A 84 11.87 7.62 -23.91
CA ILE A 84 12.44 6.90 -25.05
C ILE A 84 11.65 5.63 -25.39
N LEU A 85 10.87 5.13 -24.44
CA LEU A 85 10.06 3.94 -24.57
C LEU A 85 8.65 4.22 -24.05
N GLN A 86 7.65 3.78 -24.79
CA GLN A 86 6.27 3.71 -24.32
C GLN A 86 5.73 2.30 -24.53
N VAL A 87 5.07 1.76 -23.51
CA VAL A 87 4.37 0.47 -23.60
C VAL A 87 2.88 0.75 -23.50
N ILE A 88 2.12 0.27 -24.48
CA ILE A 88 0.69 0.55 -24.63
C ILE A 88 -0.05 -0.77 -24.57
N ASP A 89 -0.94 -0.93 -23.60
CA ASP A 89 -1.69 -2.17 -23.41
C ASP A 89 -2.96 -2.26 -24.29
N PHE A 90 -3.71 -3.35 -24.11
CA PHE A 90 -4.97 -3.62 -24.78
C PHE A 90 -6.06 -2.57 -24.48
N ASN A 91 -6.01 -1.95 -23.30
CA ASN A 91 -6.91 -0.88 -22.86
C ASN A 91 -6.41 0.53 -23.23
N GLN A 92 -5.35 0.64 -24.05
CA GLN A 92 -4.71 1.90 -24.47
C GLN A 92 -4.01 2.68 -23.34
N ASN A 93 -3.81 2.06 -22.17
CA ASN A 93 -3.01 2.65 -21.10
C ASN A 93 -1.54 2.71 -21.52
N VAL A 94 -0.88 3.82 -21.19
CA VAL A 94 0.50 4.09 -21.61
C VAL A 94 1.43 4.17 -20.40
N GLU A 95 2.42 3.29 -20.35
CA GLU A 95 3.57 3.41 -19.45
C GLU A 95 4.75 4.01 -20.22
N SER A 96 5.38 5.06 -19.69
CA SER A 96 6.45 5.81 -20.37
C SER A 96 7.75 5.77 -19.57
N PHE A 97 8.87 5.52 -20.26
CA PHE A 97 10.17 5.31 -19.61
C PHE A 97 11.29 6.07 -20.32
N GLN A 98 12.23 6.58 -19.52
CA GLN A 98 13.49 7.18 -19.98
C GLN A 98 14.65 6.18 -19.99
N TYR A 99 14.51 5.09 -19.24
CA TYR A 99 15.48 4.02 -19.10
C TYR A 99 14.73 2.77 -18.62
N VAL A 100 14.95 1.62 -19.25
CA VAL A 100 14.52 0.32 -18.71
C VAL A 100 15.57 -0.74 -19.00
N ARG A 101 15.75 -1.67 -18.06
CA ARG A 101 16.62 -2.82 -18.22
C ARG A 101 15.90 -4.07 -17.73
N PHE A 102 15.68 -5.02 -18.63
CA PHE A 102 14.94 -6.26 -18.36
C PHE A 102 13.55 -6.05 -17.73
N GLU A 103 12.88 -4.95 -18.07
CA GLU A 103 11.56 -4.61 -17.54
C GLU A 103 10.50 -5.53 -18.16
N LYS A 104 9.55 -5.98 -17.34
CA LYS A 104 8.63 -7.07 -17.66
C LYS A 104 7.21 -6.54 -17.83
N PHE A 105 6.55 -6.95 -18.91
CA PHE A 105 5.18 -6.58 -19.24
C PHE A 105 4.38 -7.81 -19.66
N TYR A 106 3.06 -7.70 -19.52
CA TYR A 106 2.13 -8.74 -19.90
C TYR A 106 1.02 -8.15 -20.76
N PHE A 107 0.64 -8.87 -21.81
CA PHE A 107 -0.51 -8.52 -22.63
C PHE A 107 -1.46 -9.70 -22.75
N ILE A 108 -2.77 -9.39 -22.75
CA ILE A 108 -3.84 -10.30 -23.15
C ILE A 108 -4.39 -9.85 -24.51
N ALA A 109 -5.35 -10.59 -25.07
CA ALA A 109 -6.01 -10.24 -26.32
C ALA A 109 -6.61 -8.81 -26.30
N PRO A 110 -6.51 -8.05 -27.41
CA PRO A 110 -5.89 -8.41 -28.70
C PRO A 110 -4.36 -8.26 -28.73
N GLY A 111 -3.74 -7.80 -27.64
CA GLY A 111 -2.30 -7.58 -27.52
C GLY A 111 -1.95 -6.15 -27.12
N GLY A 112 -0.75 -5.70 -27.45
CA GLY A 112 -0.21 -4.42 -27.04
C GLY A 112 0.84 -3.87 -28.01
N ARG A 113 1.38 -2.70 -27.70
CA ARG A 113 2.40 -2.02 -28.52
C ARG A 113 3.59 -1.58 -27.69
N ILE A 114 4.76 -1.65 -28.29
CA ILE A 114 5.99 -1.07 -27.77
C ILE A 114 6.42 0.02 -28.73
N LYS A 115 6.48 1.27 -28.27
CA LYS A 115 6.94 2.40 -29.05
C LYS A 115 8.33 2.82 -28.59
N LEU A 116 9.30 2.77 -29.50
CA LEU A 116 10.66 3.28 -29.29
C LEU A 116 10.79 4.64 -29.98
N SER A 117 11.26 5.64 -29.25
CA SER A 117 11.50 7.01 -29.72
C SER A 117 12.85 7.49 -29.20
N THR A 118 13.92 7.37 -29.98
CA THR A 118 15.29 7.62 -29.51
C THR A 118 15.64 9.10 -29.36
N GLN A 119 14.86 9.98 -30.00
CA GLN A 119 15.00 11.43 -29.89
C GLN A 119 16.42 11.91 -30.19
N THR A 120 17.13 12.49 -29.21
CA THR A 120 18.47 13.07 -29.37
C THR A 120 19.60 12.18 -28.85
N THR A 121 19.31 10.94 -28.43
CA THR A 121 20.33 9.98 -27.97
C THR A 121 20.26 8.69 -28.79
N ASN A 122 21.39 8.01 -28.93
CA ASN A 122 21.35 6.60 -29.34
C ASN A 122 20.74 5.78 -28.20
N VAL A 123 20.05 4.69 -28.54
CA VAL A 123 19.43 3.81 -27.55
C VAL A 123 19.78 2.36 -27.85
N THR A 124 20.36 1.69 -26.87
CA THR A 124 20.54 0.25 -26.87
C THR A 124 19.18 -0.40 -26.58
N PHE A 125 18.61 -1.10 -27.55
CA PHE A 125 17.24 -1.62 -27.48
C PHE A 125 17.17 -3.10 -27.82
N LEU A 126 16.36 -3.81 -27.05
CA LEU A 126 16.04 -5.22 -27.23
C LEU A 126 14.69 -5.48 -26.57
N PHE A 127 13.81 -6.23 -27.23
CA PHE A 127 12.70 -6.87 -26.55
C PHE A 127 12.56 -8.33 -26.96
N SER A 128 11.78 -9.04 -26.17
CA SER A 128 11.50 -10.43 -26.44
C SER A 128 10.11 -10.79 -25.94
N VAL A 129 9.44 -11.69 -26.63
CA VAL A 129 8.05 -12.06 -26.39
C VAL A 129 7.93 -13.58 -26.33
N GLN A 130 7.20 -14.05 -25.33
CA GLN A 130 6.77 -15.43 -25.22
C GLN A 130 5.25 -15.47 -25.06
N TRP A 131 4.57 -16.39 -25.74
CA TRP A 131 3.12 -16.54 -25.67
C TRP A 131 2.74 -17.77 -24.87
N TYR A 132 1.61 -17.68 -24.17
CA TYR A 132 1.03 -18.75 -23.39
C TYR A 132 -0.41 -18.96 -23.85
N SER A 133 -0.69 -20.19 -24.31
CA SER A 133 -1.95 -20.55 -24.95
C SER A 133 -3.12 -20.77 -24.01
N ASN A 134 -2.97 -20.39 -22.73
CA ASN A 134 -4.02 -20.57 -21.76
C ASN A 134 -3.97 -19.53 -20.64
N LEU A 135 -5.07 -18.81 -20.44
CA LEU A 135 -5.33 -17.99 -19.26
C LEU A 135 -5.93 -18.79 -18.10
N THR A 136 -6.34 -20.04 -18.32
CA THR A 136 -7.15 -20.82 -17.37
C THR A 136 -6.47 -20.89 -16.01
N VAL A 137 -7.27 -20.53 -15.01
CA VAL A 137 -6.93 -20.54 -13.61
C VAL A 137 -6.78 -21.97 -13.10
N TYR A 138 -5.58 -22.38 -12.70
CA TYR A 138 -5.41 -23.64 -11.96
C TYR A 138 -5.93 -23.45 -10.52
N GLN A 139 -7.01 -24.16 -10.16
CA GLN A 139 -7.61 -24.20 -8.82
C GLN A 139 -8.01 -22.81 -8.26
N PRO A 140 -9.05 -22.16 -8.80
CA PRO A 140 -9.47 -20.85 -8.29
C PRO A 140 -10.01 -20.97 -6.86
N THR A 141 -9.69 -19.97 -6.04
CA THR A 141 -10.39 -19.76 -4.77
C THR A 141 -11.69 -19.01 -5.01
N PHE A 142 -12.77 -19.43 -4.37
CA PHE A 142 -14.07 -18.75 -4.44
C PHE A 142 -14.27 -17.88 -3.20
N LEU A 143 -14.55 -16.60 -3.42
CA LEU A 143 -14.67 -15.58 -2.38
C LEU A 143 -16.05 -14.94 -2.47
N ASN A 144 -16.70 -14.74 -1.32
CA ASN A 144 -17.95 -14.03 -1.23
C ASN A 144 -17.76 -12.74 -0.43
N VAL A 145 -18.36 -11.66 -0.88
CA VAL A 145 -18.36 -10.36 -0.17
C VAL A 145 -19.78 -9.82 -0.05
N SER A 146 -20.09 -9.22 1.10
CA SER A 146 -21.40 -8.68 1.46
C SER A 146 -21.29 -7.21 1.85
N ALA A 147 -22.37 -6.46 1.66
CA ALA A 147 -22.45 -5.09 2.18
C ALA A 147 -22.44 -5.07 3.73
N SER A 148 -22.86 -6.16 4.36
CA SER A 148 -22.84 -6.31 5.82
C SER A 148 -21.45 -6.62 6.40
N ASP A 149 -20.47 -6.93 5.54
CA ASP A 149 -19.11 -7.24 5.99
C ASP A 149 -18.41 -5.98 6.51
N THR A 150 -17.94 -6.05 7.76
CA THR A 150 -17.06 -5.01 8.33
C THR A 150 -15.62 -5.17 7.89
N GLN A 151 -15.21 -6.38 7.51
CA GLN A 151 -13.86 -6.70 7.06
C GLN A 151 -13.87 -7.06 5.58
N PRO A 152 -13.20 -6.27 4.73
CA PRO A 152 -12.97 -6.66 3.34
C PRO A 152 -12.19 -7.96 3.28
N VAL A 153 -12.45 -8.74 2.22
CA VAL A 153 -11.66 -9.92 1.91
C VAL A 153 -10.31 -9.49 1.36
N THR A 154 -9.24 -10.12 1.84
CA THR A 154 -7.87 -9.86 1.40
C THR A 154 -7.32 -11.06 0.65
N VAL A 155 -6.80 -10.83 -0.55
CA VAL A 155 -6.21 -11.87 -1.40
C VAL A 155 -4.72 -11.62 -1.55
N ASP A 156 -3.90 -12.61 -1.20
CA ASP A 156 -2.45 -12.56 -1.41
C ASP A 156 -2.14 -12.73 -2.89
N LEU A 157 -1.45 -11.74 -3.45
CA LEU A 157 -1.14 -11.65 -4.87
C LEU A 157 0.01 -12.57 -5.31
N SER A 158 0.75 -13.18 -4.38
CA SER A 158 1.84 -14.13 -4.68
C SER A 158 1.35 -15.47 -5.27
N THR A 159 0.11 -15.86 -4.99
CA THR A 159 -0.46 -17.17 -5.36
C THR A 159 -1.88 -17.05 -5.93
N VAL A 160 -2.20 -15.88 -6.52
CA VAL A 160 -3.60 -15.52 -6.76
C VAL A 160 -4.20 -16.13 -8.02
N ASN A 161 -5.40 -16.65 -7.82
CA ASN A 161 -6.32 -17.11 -8.83
C ASN A 161 -7.68 -17.23 -8.12
N CYS A 162 -8.62 -16.31 -8.35
CA CYS A 162 -9.87 -16.32 -7.60
C CYS A 162 -11.08 -15.78 -8.37
N HIS A 163 -12.25 -16.29 -8.00
CA HIS A 163 -13.55 -15.77 -8.39
C HIS A 163 -14.24 -15.14 -7.18
N VAL A 164 -14.67 -13.90 -7.34
CA VAL A 164 -15.37 -13.14 -6.32
C VAL A 164 -16.84 -13.05 -6.69
N THR A 165 -17.73 -13.29 -5.74
CA THR A 165 -19.16 -13.01 -5.84
C THR A 165 -19.57 -12.01 -4.76
N ALA A 166 -20.12 -10.89 -5.17
CA ALA A 166 -20.67 -9.86 -4.30
C ALA A 166 -22.20 -9.95 -4.21
N GLU A 167 -22.79 -9.38 -3.16
CA GLU A 167 -24.24 -9.22 -3.07
C GLU A 167 -24.76 -8.27 -4.15
N THR A 168 -24.06 -7.16 -4.37
CA THR A 168 -24.41 -6.13 -5.37
C THR A 168 -23.42 -6.07 -6.52
N ARG A 169 -22.23 -5.52 -6.27
CA ARG A 169 -21.08 -5.39 -7.17
C ARG A 169 -19.83 -5.50 -6.32
N ALA A 170 -18.73 -5.96 -6.89
CA ALA A 170 -17.46 -6.05 -6.17
C ALA A 170 -16.59 -4.82 -6.46
N SER A 171 -15.97 -4.29 -5.41
CA SER A 171 -14.94 -3.26 -5.48
C SER A 171 -13.60 -3.87 -5.07
N ALA A 172 -12.53 -3.51 -5.79
CA ALA A 172 -11.18 -3.93 -5.51
C ALA A 172 -10.20 -2.73 -5.47
N VAL A 173 -9.25 -2.78 -4.52
CA VAL A 173 -8.07 -1.91 -4.47
C VAL A 173 -6.81 -2.73 -4.18
N THR A 174 -5.67 -2.33 -4.75
CA THR A 174 -4.37 -2.98 -4.53
C THR A 174 -3.59 -2.25 -3.44
N ILE A 175 -3.12 -3.00 -2.44
CA ILE A 175 -2.25 -2.51 -1.36
C ILE A 175 -0.87 -3.16 -1.52
N PRO A 176 0.18 -2.40 -1.88
CA PRO A 176 1.53 -2.93 -1.93
C PRO A 176 2.05 -3.17 -0.50
N LEU A 177 2.68 -4.31 -0.22
CA LEU A 177 3.26 -4.57 1.11
C LEU A 177 4.76 -4.30 1.17
N ASP A 178 5.24 -4.01 2.38
CA ASP A 178 6.66 -4.06 2.69
C ASP A 178 7.14 -5.49 2.48
N SER A 179 7.92 -5.68 1.42
CA SER A 179 8.47 -6.95 1.06
C SER A 179 9.99 -6.89 1.12
N ILE A 180 10.62 -8.01 1.47
CA ILE A 180 12.07 -8.18 1.34
C ILE A 180 12.54 -8.15 -0.13
N TYR A 181 11.60 -8.15 -1.09
CA TYR A 181 11.87 -8.13 -2.52
C TYR A 181 12.02 -6.70 -3.07
N THR A 182 12.75 -6.58 -4.17
CA THR A 182 13.02 -5.29 -4.81
C THR A 182 11.73 -4.64 -5.34
N ILE A 183 11.74 -3.31 -5.48
CA ILE A 183 10.61 -2.57 -6.06
C ILE A 183 10.28 -3.06 -7.48
N GLU A 184 11.31 -3.45 -8.24
CA GLU A 184 11.19 -3.98 -9.61
C GLU A 184 10.42 -5.31 -9.62
N ASP A 185 10.73 -6.21 -8.68
CA ASP A 185 10.04 -7.49 -8.56
C ASP A 185 8.56 -7.29 -8.20
N GLN A 186 8.26 -6.40 -7.26
CA GLN A 186 6.89 -6.09 -6.87
C GLN A 186 6.09 -5.53 -8.05
N ARG A 187 6.67 -4.60 -8.81
CA ARG A 187 6.06 -4.04 -10.02
C ARG A 187 5.75 -5.13 -11.04
N SER A 188 6.71 -6.00 -11.32
CA SER A 188 6.53 -7.11 -12.25
C SER A 188 5.40 -8.04 -11.83
N THR A 189 5.31 -8.39 -10.54
CA THR A 189 4.22 -9.25 -10.04
C THR A 189 2.87 -8.56 -10.15
N LEU A 190 2.76 -7.29 -9.79
CA LEU A 190 1.51 -6.55 -9.95
C LEU A 190 1.07 -6.42 -11.42
N ARG A 191 2.02 -6.32 -12.36
CA ARG A 191 1.73 -6.33 -13.80
C ARG A 191 1.29 -7.70 -14.29
N SER A 192 1.63 -8.80 -13.62
CA SER A 192 1.22 -10.15 -14.04
C SER A 192 -0.20 -10.52 -13.57
N ILE A 193 -0.85 -9.69 -12.76
CA ILE A 193 -2.16 -10.01 -12.16
C ILE A 193 -3.22 -9.15 -12.81
N PHE A 194 -4.21 -9.81 -13.42
CA PHE A 194 -5.27 -9.18 -14.19
C PHE A 194 -6.62 -9.35 -13.51
N ILE A 195 -7.44 -8.31 -13.56
CA ILE A 195 -8.76 -8.25 -12.94
C ILE A 195 -9.81 -8.13 -14.06
N PHE A 196 -10.75 -9.06 -14.07
CA PHE A 196 -11.80 -9.18 -15.08
C PHE A 196 -13.17 -8.89 -14.47
N ASP A 197 -13.98 -8.14 -15.20
CA ASP A 197 -15.36 -7.79 -14.87
C ASP A 197 -16.33 -8.90 -15.28
N GLY A 198 -16.36 -9.96 -14.48
CA GLY A 198 -17.26 -11.09 -14.67
C GLY A 198 -16.79 -12.39 -14.03
N PRO A 199 -17.49 -13.50 -14.32
CA PRO A 199 -17.25 -14.79 -13.66
C PRO A 199 -16.03 -15.55 -14.18
N ASN A 200 -15.36 -15.08 -15.24
CA ASN A 200 -14.17 -15.73 -15.80
C ASN A 200 -13.33 -14.76 -16.64
N GLU A 201 -12.16 -15.23 -17.07
CA GLU A 201 -11.14 -14.55 -17.86
C GLU A 201 -11.55 -14.22 -19.31
N ASN A 202 -12.71 -14.70 -19.79
CA ASN A 202 -13.23 -14.33 -21.11
C ASN A 202 -14.06 -13.04 -21.08
N THR A 203 -14.28 -12.48 -19.90
CA THR A 203 -15.01 -11.21 -19.73
C THR A 203 -14.10 -10.00 -19.93
N THR A 204 -14.66 -8.80 -19.84
CA THR A 204 -13.91 -7.55 -20.04
C THR A 204 -12.83 -7.41 -18.97
N CYS A 205 -11.57 -7.22 -19.37
CA CYS A 205 -10.51 -6.96 -18.42
C CYS A 205 -10.48 -5.48 -18.01
N LEU A 206 -10.60 -5.21 -16.71
CA LEU A 206 -10.51 -3.87 -16.14
C LEU A 206 -9.07 -3.33 -16.15
N GLY A 207 -8.09 -4.23 -16.07
CA GLY A 207 -6.67 -3.90 -16.08
C GLY A 207 -5.87 -4.81 -15.15
N SER A 208 -4.60 -4.46 -14.96
CA SER A 208 -3.72 -5.16 -14.01
C SER A 208 -3.80 -4.58 -12.59
N ALA A 209 -3.35 -5.34 -11.60
CA ALA A 209 -3.21 -4.86 -10.22
C ALA A 209 -2.23 -3.68 -10.13
N TYR A 210 -1.23 -3.61 -11.02
CA TYR A 210 -0.33 -2.46 -11.12
C TYR A 210 -1.06 -1.19 -11.58
N GLN A 211 -1.95 -1.30 -12.57
CA GLN A 211 -2.76 -0.18 -13.02
C GLN A 211 -3.75 0.27 -11.95
N LEU A 212 -4.39 -0.68 -11.28
CA LEU A 212 -5.28 -0.40 -10.16
C LEU A 212 -4.56 0.41 -9.07
N PHE A 213 -3.37 -0.03 -8.66
CA PHE A 213 -2.54 0.68 -7.68
C PHE A 213 -2.25 2.15 -8.09
N ASN A 214 -1.90 2.39 -9.35
CA ASN A 214 -1.54 3.74 -9.83
C ASN A 214 -2.76 4.63 -10.18
N SER A 215 -3.97 4.09 -10.19
CA SER A 215 -5.16 4.83 -10.66
C SER A 215 -5.75 5.83 -9.66
N ASN A 216 -5.35 5.76 -8.38
CA ASN A 216 -6.04 6.43 -7.26
C ASN A 216 -7.54 6.13 -7.17
N ARG A 217 -7.97 5.01 -7.77
CA ARG A 217 -9.36 4.57 -7.86
C ARG A 217 -9.47 3.09 -7.51
N GLN A 218 -10.69 2.69 -7.24
CA GLN A 218 -11.09 1.30 -7.15
C GLN A 218 -11.50 0.78 -8.54
N PHE A 219 -11.25 -0.49 -8.78
CA PHE A 219 -11.93 -1.22 -9.85
C PHE A 219 -13.24 -1.74 -9.33
N VAL A 220 -14.31 -1.54 -10.09
CA VAL A 220 -15.66 -1.95 -9.70
C VAL A 220 -16.27 -2.76 -10.83
N SER A 221 -16.75 -3.96 -10.52
CA SER A 221 -17.47 -4.78 -11.50
C SER A 221 -18.75 -4.08 -11.97
N THR A 222 -19.24 -4.37 -13.17
CA THR A 222 -20.58 -3.95 -13.62
C THR A 222 -21.68 -4.83 -13.03
N GLY A 223 -21.41 -6.13 -12.89
CA GLY A 223 -22.28 -7.11 -12.24
C GLY A 223 -21.80 -7.52 -10.85
N LYS A 224 -22.23 -8.69 -10.39
CA LYS A 224 -21.90 -9.24 -9.05
C LYS A 224 -20.53 -9.91 -8.96
N THR A 225 -19.81 -10.06 -10.07
CA THR A 225 -18.63 -10.94 -10.11
C THR A 225 -17.37 -10.23 -10.59
N LEU A 226 -16.24 -10.61 -9.99
CA LEU A 226 -14.90 -10.32 -10.48
C LEU A 226 -14.10 -11.62 -10.59
N THR A 227 -13.20 -11.68 -11.56
CA THR A 227 -12.22 -12.76 -11.66
C THR A 227 -10.82 -12.17 -11.62
N VAL A 228 -9.93 -12.75 -10.81
CA VAL A 228 -8.53 -12.34 -10.69
C VAL A 228 -7.67 -13.49 -11.17
N VAL A 229 -6.78 -13.21 -12.12
CA VAL A 229 -5.93 -14.21 -12.78
C VAL A 229 -4.48 -13.76 -12.71
N GLN A 230 -3.60 -14.67 -12.29
CA GLN A 230 -2.16 -14.48 -12.46
C GLN A 230 -1.71 -15.08 -13.80
N LEU A 231 -1.11 -14.26 -14.65
CA LEU A 231 -0.60 -14.63 -15.97
C LEU A 231 0.73 -15.37 -15.89
N GLN A 232 1.00 -16.18 -16.90
CA GLN A 232 2.28 -16.88 -17.04
C GLN A 232 3.34 -16.01 -17.73
N PRO A 233 4.62 -16.13 -17.36
CA PRO A 233 5.13 -16.92 -16.25
C PRO A 233 4.81 -16.26 -14.91
N SER A 234 4.45 -17.07 -13.91
CA SER A 234 4.20 -16.58 -12.55
C SER A 234 5.52 -16.08 -11.94
N THR A 235 5.45 -14.89 -11.35
CA THR A 235 6.53 -14.33 -10.55
C THR A 235 6.11 -14.37 -9.09
N TYR A 236 6.83 -15.14 -8.26
CA TYR A 236 6.49 -15.37 -6.85
C TYR A 236 7.12 -14.34 -5.89
N TYR A 237 7.30 -13.10 -6.33
CA TYR A 237 8.18 -12.15 -5.66
C TYR A 237 7.45 -10.95 -5.03
N SER A 238 6.16 -11.06 -4.72
CA SER A 238 5.43 -9.97 -4.05
C SER A 238 4.42 -10.48 -3.05
N SER A 239 4.43 -9.90 -1.86
CA SER A 239 3.42 -10.10 -0.80
C SER A 239 2.29 -9.07 -0.87
N SER A 240 2.10 -8.38 -2.00
CA SER A 240 1.03 -7.39 -2.15
C SER A 240 -0.37 -8.00 -1.98
N ILE A 241 -1.35 -7.19 -1.60
CA ILE A 241 -2.71 -7.65 -1.30
C ILE A 241 -3.72 -6.98 -2.23
N LEU A 242 -4.70 -7.76 -2.70
CA LEU A 242 -5.94 -7.20 -3.23
C LEU A 242 -6.98 -7.16 -2.12
N LEU A 243 -7.48 -5.97 -1.82
CA LEU A 243 -8.58 -5.75 -0.89
C LEU A 243 -9.88 -5.72 -1.69
N ILE A 244 -10.83 -6.59 -1.35
CA ILE A 244 -12.08 -6.76 -2.09
C ILE A 244 -13.26 -6.67 -1.13
N GLN A 245 -14.27 -5.88 -1.48
CA GLN A 245 -15.49 -5.71 -0.69
C GLN A 245 -16.69 -5.43 -1.59
N ASP A 246 -17.90 -5.47 -1.03
CA ASP A 246 -19.09 -5.06 -1.76
C ASP A 246 -19.05 -3.55 -2.04
N PHE A 247 -19.43 -3.18 -3.26
CA PHE A 247 -19.41 -1.81 -3.75
C PHE A 247 -20.39 -0.90 -3.00
N GLU A 248 -21.46 -1.45 -2.42
CA GLU A 248 -22.42 -0.66 -1.64
C GLU A 248 -21.73 0.13 -0.52
N ASN A 249 -20.68 -0.45 0.10
CA ASN A 249 -19.86 0.18 1.13
C ASN A 249 -18.93 1.29 0.62
N THR A 250 -18.64 1.31 -0.68
CA THR A 250 -17.65 2.19 -1.31
C THR A 250 -18.22 3.11 -2.39
N LYS A 251 -19.52 3.02 -2.69
CA LYS A 251 -20.18 3.76 -3.78
C LYS A 251 -20.09 5.29 -3.65
N GLU A 252 -19.98 5.78 -2.41
CA GLU A 252 -19.88 7.22 -2.10
C GLU A 252 -18.44 7.75 -2.15
N ILE A 253 -17.47 6.86 -2.38
CA ILE A 253 -16.05 7.18 -2.40
C ILE A 253 -15.61 7.45 -3.85
N GLY A 254 -15.29 8.70 -4.16
CA GLY A 254 -14.84 9.13 -5.49
C GLY A 254 -13.36 8.84 -5.74
N GLN A 255 -12.54 8.87 -4.69
CA GLN A 255 -11.11 8.51 -4.72
C GLN A 255 -10.85 7.44 -3.69
N TYR A 256 -10.45 6.24 -4.12
CA TYR A 256 -10.18 5.13 -3.20
C TYR A 256 -8.93 4.38 -3.64
N ARG A 257 -7.94 4.27 -2.76
CA ARG A 257 -6.66 3.61 -3.08
C ARG A 257 -6.11 2.80 -1.91
N GLY A 258 -5.31 1.80 -2.22
CA GLY A 258 -4.48 1.14 -1.22
C GLY A 258 -3.21 1.93 -0.95
N VAL A 259 -2.78 1.96 0.32
CA VAL A 259 -1.51 2.57 0.75
C VAL A 259 -0.69 1.54 1.50
N GLY A 260 0.57 1.42 1.12
CA GLY A 260 1.57 0.62 1.80
C GLY A 260 2.97 1.08 1.43
N SER A 261 3.91 0.15 1.24
CA SER A 261 5.36 0.45 1.09
C SER A 261 5.72 1.32 -0.10
N LEU A 262 5.00 1.18 -1.21
CA LEU A 262 5.23 1.90 -2.47
C LEU A 262 4.37 3.17 -2.60
N GLY A 263 3.57 3.51 -1.59
CA GLY A 263 2.63 4.63 -1.65
C GLY A 263 3.28 5.98 -1.34
N ASP A 264 2.80 7.05 -1.96
CA ASP A 264 3.18 8.41 -1.63
C ASP A 264 2.72 8.78 -0.21
N LEU A 265 3.67 9.16 0.63
CA LEU A 265 3.44 9.77 1.94
C LEU A 265 4.03 11.19 1.93
N PRO A 266 3.31 12.21 2.43
CA PRO A 266 1.96 12.17 3.00
C PRO A 266 0.86 12.00 1.95
N ILE A 267 -0.34 11.61 2.40
CA ILE A 267 -1.49 11.32 1.52
C ILE A 267 -2.37 12.55 1.42
N VAL A 268 -2.48 13.12 0.22
CA VAL A 268 -3.44 14.19 -0.06
C VAL A 268 -4.78 13.57 -0.45
N MET A 269 -5.83 13.97 0.25
CA MET A 269 -7.20 13.50 0.06
C MET A 269 -8.09 14.69 -0.31
N ASP A 270 -8.77 14.59 -1.45
CA ASP A 270 -9.76 15.59 -1.88
C ASP A 270 -11.16 15.02 -1.76
N ALA A 271 -11.87 15.41 -0.70
CA ALA A 271 -13.25 15.08 -0.43
C ALA A 271 -14.21 16.27 -0.65
N SER A 272 -13.84 17.23 -1.51
CA SER A 272 -14.64 18.43 -1.77
C SER A 272 -15.92 18.14 -2.57
N LYS A 273 -15.93 17.07 -3.38
CA LYS A 273 -17.07 16.66 -4.23
C LYS A 273 -17.73 15.36 -3.78
N GLN A 274 -16.92 14.37 -3.43
CA GLN A 274 -17.31 13.04 -2.97
C GLN A 274 -16.31 12.57 -1.93
N SER A 275 -16.63 11.54 -1.14
CA SER A 275 -15.69 11.06 -0.12
C SER A 275 -14.38 10.59 -0.76
N SER A 276 -13.27 10.79 -0.06
CA SER A 276 -11.96 10.26 -0.44
C SER A 276 -11.52 9.26 0.62
N ALA A 277 -10.92 8.14 0.25
CA ALA A 277 -10.49 7.15 1.19
C ALA A 277 -9.18 6.47 0.78
N PHE A 278 -8.48 5.93 1.76
CA PHE A 278 -7.43 4.96 1.51
C PHE A 278 -7.46 3.86 2.56
N SER A 279 -6.90 2.70 2.19
CA SER A 279 -6.76 1.57 3.10
C SER A 279 -5.33 1.08 3.22
N THR A 280 -4.98 0.66 4.43
CA THR A 280 -3.71 -0.02 4.73
C THR A 280 -4.00 -1.44 5.21
N TYR A 281 -2.98 -2.28 5.16
CA TYR A 281 -3.08 -3.69 5.54
C TYR A 281 -1.92 -4.12 6.44
N SER A 282 -2.24 -5.02 7.38
CA SER A 282 -1.30 -5.67 8.26
C SER A 282 -1.59 -7.16 8.32
N PHE A 283 -0.61 -7.98 7.93
CA PHE A 283 -0.75 -9.43 7.98
C PHE A 283 -1.04 -9.89 9.42
N GLY A 284 -2.21 -10.51 9.63
CA GLY A 284 -2.66 -10.96 10.94
C GLY A 284 -2.76 -9.84 12.01
N GLY A 285 -2.78 -8.57 11.60
CA GLY A 285 -2.77 -7.42 12.50
C GLY A 285 -1.49 -7.28 13.32
N LEU A 286 -0.37 -7.85 12.85
CA LEU A 286 0.92 -7.85 13.55
C LEU A 286 1.53 -6.46 13.72
N SER A 287 1.32 -5.60 12.73
CA SER A 287 1.83 -4.24 12.69
C SER A 287 0.71 -3.23 13.01
N SER A 288 1.06 -1.95 13.12
CA SER A 288 0.12 -0.84 13.32
C SER A 288 0.54 0.34 12.48
N ASP A 289 -0.42 1.20 12.14
CA ASP A 289 -0.08 2.51 11.59
C ASP A 289 0.09 3.49 12.74
N CYS A 290 0.98 4.46 12.55
CA CYS A 290 1.07 5.63 13.41
C CYS A 290 0.46 6.80 12.65
N LEU A 291 -0.74 7.25 13.05
CA LEU A 291 -1.35 8.45 12.51
C LEU A 291 -0.70 9.65 13.21
N VAL A 292 0.12 10.40 12.47
CA VAL A 292 1.00 11.43 13.04
C VAL A 292 0.39 12.81 12.96
N ASN A 293 -0.22 13.14 11.82
CA ASN A 293 -0.74 14.47 11.58
C ASN A 293 -1.88 14.46 10.57
N ILE A 294 -2.80 15.41 10.73
CA ILE A 294 -3.88 15.69 9.78
C ILE A 294 -3.96 17.21 9.63
N THR A 295 -3.80 17.70 8.40
CA THR A 295 -3.84 19.13 8.09
C THR A 295 -4.86 19.40 6.99
N GLY A 296 -5.63 20.48 7.10
CA GLY A 296 -6.71 20.81 6.17
C GLY A 296 -8.10 20.62 6.79
N THR A 297 -9.13 20.59 5.93
CA THR A 297 -10.54 20.64 6.33
C THR A 297 -11.25 19.30 6.18
N GLY A 298 -12.45 19.20 6.77
CA GLY A 298 -13.30 18.02 6.71
C GLY A 298 -13.14 17.10 7.92
N THR A 299 -13.76 15.92 7.82
CA THR A 299 -13.75 14.91 8.89
C THR A 299 -13.15 13.61 8.36
N LEU A 300 -12.07 13.15 9.00
CA LEU A 300 -11.42 11.87 8.74
C LEU A 300 -11.97 10.81 9.71
N ASP A 301 -12.78 9.90 9.19
CA ASP A 301 -13.27 8.73 9.89
C ASP A 301 -12.30 7.55 9.70
N VAL A 302 -11.94 6.87 10.79
CA VAL A 302 -11.04 5.71 10.77
C VAL A 302 -11.80 4.46 11.18
N TYR A 303 -11.70 3.43 10.35
CA TYR A 303 -12.39 2.15 10.51
C TYR A 303 -11.36 1.02 10.67
N TYR A 304 -11.64 0.08 11.57
CA TYR A 304 -10.97 -1.23 11.52
C TYR A 304 -11.74 -2.12 10.56
N GLY A 305 -11.22 -2.31 9.35
CA GLY A 305 -11.91 -2.92 8.23
C GLY A 305 -12.29 -1.90 7.16
N GLY A 306 -13.39 -2.15 6.45
CA GLY A 306 -13.94 -1.29 5.41
C GLY A 306 -14.86 -0.22 5.98
N LYS A 307 -15.19 0.81 5.19
CA LYS A 307 -16.28 1.72 5.53
C LYS A 307 -17.58 0.94 5.55
N THR A 308 -18.39 1.10 6.59
CA THR A 308 -19.73 0.52 6.66
C THR A 308 -20.76 1.62 6.89
N GLU A 309 -21.97 1.46 6.36
CA GLU A 309 -23.07 2.41 6.57
C GLU A 309 -23.42 2.52 8.06
N SER A 310 -23.48 1.39 8.77
CA SER A 310 -23.76 1.33 10.21
C SER A 310 -22.71 2.01 11.09
N LYS A 311 -21.51 2.27 10.55
CA LYS A 311 -20.31 2.70 11.29
C LYS A 311 -19.97 1.79 12.49
N SER A 312 -20.42 0.54 12.48
CA SER A 312 -20.22 -0.41 13.59
C SER A 312 -18.75 -0.69 13.89
N ASN A 313 -17.88 -0.56 12.87
CA ASN A 313 -16.43 -0.72 12.96
C ASN A 313 -15.64 0.60 12.90
N LEU A 314 -16.30 1.74 13.05
CA LEU A 314 -15.65 3.05 13.25
C LEU A 314 -14.96 3.07 14.62
N ILE A 315 -13.71 3.56 14.64
CA ILE A 315 -12.87 3.58 15.85
C ILE A 315 -12.56 5.01 16.33
N ALA A 316 -12.47 5.97 15.40
CA ALA A 316 -12.20 7.37 15.70
C ALA A 316 -12.61 8.26 14.53
N SER A 317 -12.90 9.52 14.85
CA SER A 317 -13.18 10.60 13.89
C SER A 317 -12.33 11.81 14.25
N TYR A 318 -11.68 12.41 13.26
CA TYR A 318 -10.80 13.56 13.41
C TYR A 318 -11.28 14.72 12.55
N SER A 319 -11.36 15.91 13.15
CA SER A 319 -11.71 17.18 12.51
C SER A 319 -10.77 18.29 13.01
N GLU A 320 -10.80 19.47 12.39
CA GLU A 320 -9.92 20.61 12.74
C GLU A 320 -9.88 20.92 14.26
N SER A 321 -11.01 20.76 14.97
CA SER A 321 -11.09 21.00 16.42
C SER A 321 -10.44 19.93 17.30
N SER A 322 -10.13 18.75 16.76
CA SER A 322 -9.65 17.59 17.54
C SER A 322 -8.21 17.15 17.25
N ASN A 323 -7.57 17.71 16.22
CA ASN A 323 -6.32 17.16 15.66
C ASN A 323 -5.08 17.35 16.58
N GLY A 324 -5.04 18.39 17.42
CA GLY A 324 -3.84 18.75 18.17
C GLY A 324 -3.57 17.97 19.46
N LEU A 325 -4.60 17.37 20.09
CA LEU A 325 -4.46 16.66 21.36
C LEU A 325 -4.41 15.14 21.20
N ASN A 326 -4.94 14.61 20.09
CA ASN A 326 -5.17 13.18 19.90
C ASN A 326 -4.14 12.48 19.00
N LEU A 327 -3.08 13.19 18.60
CA LEU A 327 -2.04 12.68 17.70
C LEU A 327 -0.65 12.83 18.36
N PRO A 328 0.28 11.88 18.12
CA PRO A 328 0.14 10.71 17.27
C PRO A 328 -0.73 9.61 17.89
N GLN A 329 -1.52 8.92 17.06
CA GLN A 329 -2.38 7.79 17.48
C GLN A 329 -1.95 6.49 16.80
N LYS A 330 -1.79 5.43 17.60
CA LYS A 330 -1.55 4.07 17.09
C LYS A 330 -2.87 3.46 16.60
N ILE A 331 -2.92 3.09 15.33
CA ILE A 331 -4.09 2.48 14.67
C ILE A 331 -3.80 0.99 14.43
N ARG A 332 -4.63 0.11 15.01
CA ARG A 332 -4.49 -1.37 14.97
C ARG A 332 -5.43 -1.98 13.94
N GLY A 333 -5.64 -3.31 13.96
CA GLY A 333 -6.52 -4.03 13.02
C GLY A 333 -5.77 -4.68 11.86
N VAL A 334 -6.46 -5.52 11.09
CA VAL A 334 -5.90 -6.21 9.91
C VAL A 334 -5.96 -5.30 8.69
N VAL A 335 -7.18 -4.87 8.34
CA VAL A 335 -7.42 -3.80 7.37
C VAL A 335 -7.76 -2.52 8.14
N ARG A 336 -7.25 -1.39 7.70
CA ARG A 336 -7.64 -0.06 8.22
C ARG A 336 -8.08 0.79 7.07
N THR A 337 -9.22 1.46 7.19
CA THR A 337 -9.71 2.38 6.18
C THR A 337 -9.88 3.77 6.77
N TYR A 338 -9.32 4.75 6.10
CA TYR A 338 -9.35 6.16 6.46
C TYR A 338 -10.21 6.87 5.41
N ALA A 339 -11.34 7.42 5.81
CA ALA A 339 -12.31 8.04 4.91
C ALA A 339 -12.50 9.51 5.27
N LEU A 340 -12.13 10.41 4.37
CA LEU A 340 -12.35 11.84 4.47
C LEU A 340 -13.69 12.22 3.84
N THR A 341 -14.43 13.07 4.56
CA THR A 341 -15.68 13.67 4.09
C THR A 341 -15.62 15.19 4.21
N GLY A 342 -16.11 15.91 3.20
CA GLY A 342 -16.39 17.35 3.28
C GLY A 342 -15.18 18.27 3.43
N GLY A 343 -14.14 18.10 2.62
CA GLY A 343 -12.96 18.97 2.67
C GLY A 343 -11.77 18.44 1.88
N ILE A 344 -10.62 19.07 2.06
CA ILE A 344 -9.34 18.60 1.52
C ILE A 344 -8.37 18.51 2.69
N ALA A 345 -7.79 17.32 2.89
CA ALA A 345 -6.85 17.09 3.98
C ALA A 345 -5.61 16.35 3.50
N THR A 346 -4.48 16.68 4.11
CA THR A 346 -3.24 15.91 4.01
C THR A 346 -3.09 15.09 5.28
N VAL A 347 -3.09 13.77 5.12
CA VAL A 347 -2.98 12.78 6.19
C VAL A 347 -1.56 12.21 6.19
N GLN A 348 -0.88 12.34 7.33
CA GLN A 348 0.45 11.78 7.54
C GLN A 348 0.34 10.55 8.43
N ILE A 349 0.65 9.39 7.84
CA ILE A 349 0.80 8.13 8.54
C ILE A 349 2.23 7.61 8.42
N VAL A 350 2.67 6.85 9.40
CA VAL A 350 3.84 5.96 9.29
C VAL A 350 3.32 4.53 9.37
N PRO A 351 3.17 3.83 8.24
CA PRO A 351 2.75 2.43 8.23
C PRO A 351 3.76 1.57 8.99
N ASN A 352 3.29 0.46 9.57
CA ASN A 352 4.13 -0.55 10.20
C ASN A 352 5.09 -0.02 11.30
N SER A 353 4.72 1.04 12.00
CA SER A 353 5.62 1.80 12.89
C SER A 353 5.40 1.57 14.38
N VAL A 354 6.46 1.83 15.15
CA VAL A 354 6.45 1.89 16.62
C VAL A 354 5.90 3.24 17.07
N CYS A 355 4.57 3.36 17.12
CA CYS A 355 3.87 4.56 17.64
C CYS A 355 3.89 4.64 19.19
N GLY A 356 4.85 3.97 19.84
CA GLY A 356 4.89 3.78 21.30
C GLY A 356 5.94 4.63 22.03
N LEU A 357 6.81 5.36 21.32
CA LEU A 357 7.80 6.23 21.96
C LEU A 357 7.22 7.62 22.23
N LEU A 358 7.00 7.94 23.50
CA LEU A 358 6.41 9.19 23.94
C LEU A 358 7.47 10.27 24.17
N LYS A 359 7.32 11.39 23.45
CA LYS A 359 8.18 12.59 23.58
C LYS A 359 7.43 13.82 24.10
N HIS A 360 6.12 13.84 23.91
CA HIS A 360 5.21 14.93 24.21
C HIS A 360 3.96 14.39 24.90
N ASN A 361 3.11 15.29 25.41
CA ASN A 361 1.81 14.89 25.93
C ASN A 361 0.97 14.28 24.81
N VAL A 362 0.26 13.20 25.12
CA VAL A 362 -0.63 12.51 24.17
C VAL A 362 -1.95 12.23 24.87
N ALA A 363 -3.05 12.48 24.20
CA ALA A 363 -4.36 11.91 24.52
C ALA A 363 -4.80 11.03 23.35
N GLY A 364 -5.67 10.06 23.57
CA GLY A 364 -6.11 9.14 22.52
C GLY A 364 -6.72 7.88 23.10
N PHE A 365 -6.56 6.76 22.40
CA PHE A 365 -7.09 5.48 22.81
C PHE A 365 -6.11 4.33 22.59
N ILE A 366 -6.39 3.20 23.22
CA ILE A 366 -5.68 1.94 23.02
C ILE A 366 -6.74 0.86 22.79
N THR A 367 -6.58 0.08 21.73
CA THR A 367 -7.48 -1.03 21.41
C THR A 367 -6.72 -2.30 21.12
N SER A 368 -7.35 -3.45 21.34
CA SER A 368 -6.84 -4.70 20.78
C SER A 368 -6.95 -4.72 19.25
N ARG A 369 -6.27 -5.67 18.60
CA ARG A 369 -6.34 -5.88 17.14
C ARG A 369 -7.72 -6.35 16.65
N GLU A 370 -8.49 -6.99 17.53
CA GLU A 370 -9.78 -7.61 17.25
C GLU A 370 -10.98 -6.70 17.57
N TYR A 371 -10.73 -5.58 18.25
CA TYR A 371 -11.79 -4.66 18.68
C TYR A 371 -12.61 -4.21 17.46
N LYS A 372 -13.93 -4.42 17.49
CA LYS A 372 -14.86 -4.09 16.39
C LYS A 372 -14.54 -4.70 15.01
N THR A 373 -13.66 -5.69 14.90
CA THR A 373 -13.36 -6.34 13.61
C THR A 373 -14.16 -7.62 13.38
N ASN A 374 -14.71 -8.21 14.45
CA ASN A 374 -15.31 -9.54 14.44
C ASN A 374 -14.37 -10.67 13.93
N LEU A 375 -13.06 -10.37 13.83
CA LEU A 375 -12.06 -11.34 13.42
C LEU A 375 -11.62 -12.21 14.60
N THR A 376 -11.22 -13.42 14.25
CA THR A 376 -10.54 -14.34 15.16
C THR A 376 -9.08 -14.43 14.74
N LEU A 377 -8.15 -13.95 15.58
CA LEU A 377 -6.72 -13.93 15.27
C LEU A 377 -5.97 -15.10 15.93
N ARG A 378 -4.88 -15.53 15.28
CA ARG A 378 -4.08 -16.72 15.66
C ARG A 378 -3.21 -16.53 16.91
N TYR A 379 -3.21 -15.36 17.52
CA TYR A 379 -2.31 -15.03 18.63
C TYR A 379 -3.02 -15.08 19.97
N SER A 380 -2.42 -15.79 20.93
CA SER A 380 -2.92 -15.88 22.31
C SER A 380 -2.71 -14.57 23.08
N GLU A 381 -1.76 -13.72 22.68
CA GLU A 381 -1.43 -12.46 23.37
C GLU A 381 -1.43 -11.27 22.41
N ASP A 382 -1.96 -10.13 22.86
CA ASP A 382 -1.85 -8.83 22.20
C ASP A 382 -1.24 -7.82 23.18
N ARG A 383 0.05 -7.52 22.96
CA ARG A 383 0.85 -6.63 23.80
C ARG A 383 1.05 -5.27 23.14
N GLN A 384 0.90 -4.22 23.94
CA GLN A 384 1.17 -2.85 23.56
C GLN A 384 1.94 -2.16 24.66
N SER A 385 3.09 -1.62 24.31
CA SER A 385 3.98 -0.94 25.25
C SER A 385 4.25 0.48 24.76
N TYR A 386 4.31 1.40 25.70
CA TYR A 386 4.64 2.81 25.52
C TYR A 386 5.83 3.15 26.40
N TYR A 387 6.82 3.82 25.83
CA TYR A 387 8.11 4.11 26.48
C TYR A 387 8.44 5.59 26.39
N SER A 388 9.22 6.07 27.35
CA SER A 388 9.68 7.46 27.39
C SER A 388 11.01 7.58 28.14
N ASP A 389 11.80 8.60 27.81
CA ASP A 389 13.09 8.86 28.48
C ASP A 389 12.93 9.44 29.90
N GLY A 390 11.74 9.94 30.23
CA GLY A 390 11.43 10.54 31.52
C GLY A 390 9.99 10.26 31.96
N PRO A 391 9.62 10.56 33.21
CA PRO A 391 8.32 10.16 33.74
C PRO A 391 7.15 10.87 33.07
N PHE A 392 6.12 10.10 32.77
CA PHE A 392 4.79 10.55 32.37
C PHE A 392 3.78 10.10 33.43
N ASN A 393 2.77 10.94 33.66
CA ASN A 393 1.56 10.53 34.35
C ASN A 393 0.60 9.91 33.33
N TYR A 394 0.41 8.61 33.44
CA TYR A 394 -0.49 7.83 32.61
C TYR A 394 -1.86 7.78 33.23
N THR A 395 -2.88 7.94 32.40
CA THR A 395 -4.29 7.79 32.77
C THR A 395 -4.96 6.84 31.78
N LEU A 396 -5.56 5.77 32.29
CA LEU A 396 -6.19 4.69 31.52
C LEU A 396 -7.64 4.56 31.99
N ASN A 397 -8.58 4.72 31.07
CA ASN A 397 -10.01 4.56 31.35
C ASN A 397 -10.58 3.44 30.48
N ILE A 398 -10.91 2.30 31.09
CA ILE A 398 -11.42 1.13 30.35
C ILE A 398 -12.89 1.38 29.98
N GLN A 399 -13.15 1.56 28.69
CA GLN A 399 -14.49 1.77 28.14
C GLN A 399 -15.17 0.44 27.80
N ASN A 400 -14.41 -0.50 27.25
CA ASN A 400 -14.92 -1.79 26.81
C ASN A 400 -13.83 -2.86 26.92
N VAL A 401 -14.19 -4.06 27.36
CA VAL A 401 -13.32 -5.24 27.32
C VAL A 401 -14.16 -6.51 27.29
N ASP A 402 -13.84 -7.43 26.39
CA ASP A 402 -14.36 -8.80 26.42
C ASP A 402 -13.45 -9.71 27.25
N LEU A 403 -13.91 -10.12 28.43
CA LEU A 403 -13.20 -11.06 29.32
C LEU A 403 -13.81 -12.47 29.32
N SER A 404 -14.69 -12.77 28.35
CA SER A 404 -15.28 -14.12 28.19
C SER A 404 -14.22 -15.17 27.86
N GLN A 405 -14.56 -16.45 28.06
CA GLN A 405 -13.71 -17.58 27.65
C GLN A 405 -12.29 -17.56 28.27
N ASN A 406 -12.20 -17.19 29.56
CA ASN A 406 -10.95 -17.10 30.32
C ASN A 406 -9.92 -16.11 29.75
N LYS A 407 -10.37 -15.09 29.01
CA LYS A 407 -9.53 -13.96 28.59
C LYS A 407 -9.14 -13.09 29.77
N SER A 408 -8.02 -12.40 29.66
CA SER A 408 -7.54 -11.44 30.66
C SER A 408 -7.00 -10.17 30.05
N LEU A 409 -7.11 -9.07 30.80
CA LEU A 409 -6.52 -7.78 30.49
C LEU A 409 -5.59 -7.38 31.62
N SER A 410 -4.30 -7.17 31.30
CA SER A 410 -3.29 -6.64 32.22
C SER A 410 -2.98 -5.19 31.88
N LEU A 411 -3.01 -4.32 32.88
CA LEU A 411 -2.57 -2.93 32.80
C LEU A 411 -1.40 -2.74 33.76
N SER A 412 -0.26 -2.31 33.23
CA SER A 412 0.95 -2.14 34.02
C SER A 412 1.63 -0.80 33.72
N ILE A 413 2.10 -0.11 34.77
CA ILE A 413 2.92 1.11 34.65
C ILE A 413 4.19 0.87 35.45
N TYR A 414 5.33 1.11 34.82
CA TYR A 414 6.64 0.92 35.40
C TYR A 414 7.41 2.24 35.47
N ASN A 415 8.18 2.39 36.54
CA ASN A 415 9.17 3.44 36.68
C ASN A 415 10.55 2.79 36.84
N ASN A 416 11.42 2.92 35.84
CA ASN A 416 12.72 2.25 35.79
C ASN A 416 12.61 0.75 36.07
N HIS A 417 11.71 0.07 35.35
CA HIS A 417 11.39 -1.37 35.47
C HIS A 417 10.80 -1.82 36.82
N THR A 418 10.54 -0.88 37.74
CA THR A 418 9.82 -1.17 38.98
C THR A 418 8.33 -0.94 38.75
N GLY A 419 7.50 -1.96 39.02
CA GLY A 419 6.05 -1.88 38.84
C GLY A 419 5.41 -0.91 39.84
N VAL A 420 4.78 0.15 39.32
CA VAL A 420 4.04 1.16 40.10
C VAL A 420 2.55 0.84 40.10
N VAL A 421 2.04 0.40 38.95
CA VAL A 421 0.67 -0.08 38.78
C VAL A 421 0.74 -1.46 38.14
N ASN A 422 -0.06 -2.40 38.66
CA ASN A 422 -0.22 -3.73 38.06
C ASN A 422 -1.62 -4.27 38.37
N PHE A 423 -2.53 -4.16 37.40
CA PHE A 423 -3.88 -4.70 37.49
C PHE A 423 -4.08 -5.82 36.49
N VAL A 424 -4.67 -6.92 36.94
CA VAL A 424 -5.07 -8.03 36.08
C VAL A 424 -6.56 -8.26 36.24
N TYR A 425 -7.29 -8.07 35.14
CA TYR A 425 -8.72 -8.28 35.06
C TYR A 425 -9.03 -9.56 34.28
N ASN A 426 -10.08 -10.27 34.71
CA ASN A 426 -10.61 -11.48 34.07
C ASN A 426 -12.10 -11.63 34.39
N SER A 427 -12.75 -12.70 33.93
CA SER A 427 -14.19 -12.93 34.16
C SER A 427 -14.59 -13.00 35.65
N SER A 428 -13.66 -13.40 36.54
CA SER A 428 -13.90 -13.49 37.99
C SER A 428 -13.55 -12.21 38.74
N ASN A 429 -12.72 -11.35 38.14
CA ASN A 429 -12.33 -10.04 38.65
C ASN A 429 -12.44 -8.99 37.51
N PRO A 430 -13.67 -8.61 37.11
CA PRO A 430 -13.86 -7.65 36.02
C PRO A 430 -13.46 -6.23 36.46
N PRO A 431 -13.02 -5.36 35.53
CA PRO A 431 -12.77 -3.96 35.84
C PRO A 431 -14.09 -3.23 36.06
N SER A 432 -14.05 -2.18 36.90
CA SER A 432 -15.10 -1.16 36.85
C SER A 432 -14.92 -0.35 35.57
N LEU A 433 -15.86 -0.49 34.64
CA LEU A 433 -15.87 0.28 33.39
C LEU A 433 -16.07 1.77 33.69
N ASN A 434 -15.48 2.64 32.87
CA ASN A 434 -15.48 4.09 33.05
C ASN A 434 -14.78 4.60 34.33
N THR A 435 -13.96 3.75 34.95
CA THR A 435 -13.11 4.13 36.08
C THR A 435 -11.69 4.36 35.61
N VAL A 436 -11.11 5.45 36.09
CA VAL A 436 -9.75 5.86 35.77
C VAL A 436 -8.73 5.12 36.63
N VAL A 437 -7.77 4.49 35.97
CA VAL A 437 -6.52 4.01 36.55
C VAL A 437 -5.41 4.98 36.19
N SER A 438 -4.61 5.42 37.16
CA SER A 438 -3.50 6.35 36.91
C SER A 438 -2.22 5.97 37.64
N GLY A 439 -1.08 6.35 37.07
CA GLY A 439 0.22 6.15 37.70
C GLY A 439 1.33 6.90 36.98
N VAL A 440 2.41 7.22 37.71
CA VAL A 440 3.59 7.89 37.15
C VAL A 440 4.68 6.88 36.86
N GLY A 441 5.18 6.86 35.63
CA GLY A 441 6.23 5.94 35.19
C GLY A 441 6.86 6.37 33.88
N ASN A 442 7.88 5.65 33.43
CA ASN A 442 8.50 5.86 32.11
C ASN A 442 8.10 4.78 31.08
N GLU A 443 7.41 3.74 31.52
CA GLU A 443 6.90 2.66 30.69
C GLU A 443 5.44 2.33 31.08
N MET A 444 4.58 2.11 30.10
CA MET A 444 3.22 1.64 30.27
C MET A 444 2.95 0.47 29.33
N GLU A 445 2.25 -0.53 29.84
CA GLU A 445 1.94 -1.74 29.11
C GLU A 445 0.48 -2.15 29.26
N VAL A 446 -0.11 -2.56 28.14
CA VAL A 446 -1.41 -3.21 28.05
C VAL A 446 -1.23 -4.57 27.39
N ILE A 447 -1.62 -5.64 28.08
CA ILE A 447 -1.62 -7.00 27.56
C ILE A 447 -3.03 -7.56 27.58
N TYR A 448 -3.52 -8.02 26.43
CA TYR A 448 -4.76 -8.76 26.34
C TYR A 448 -4.49 -10.19 25.92
N SER A 449 -4.84 -11.14 26.78
CA SER A 449 -4.49 -12.55 26.64
C SER A 449 -5.71 -13.45 26.55
N SER A 450 -5.56 -14.56 25.84
CA SER A 450 -6.57 -15.59 25.67
C SER A 450 -5.90 -16.97 25.76
N PRO A 451 -6.54 -17.96 26.41
CA PRO A 451 -5.93 -19.28 26.63
C PRO A 451 -5.61 -20.06 25.35
N TYR A 452 -6.35 -19.79 24.27
CA TYR A 452 -6.18 -20.46 22.99
C TYR A 452 -5.92 -19.45 21.88
N SER A 453 -4.96 -19.75 20.99
CA SER A 453 -4.91 -19.11 19.67
C SER A 453 -6.26 -19.28 18.98
N ASN A 454 -6.81 -18.22 18.36
CA ASN A 454 -8.14 -18.22 17.73
C ASN A 454 -9.37 -18.14 18.67
N SER A 455 -9.25 -17.52 19.84
CA SER A 455 -10.42 -17.31 20.74
C SER A 455 -10.75 -15.84 21.04
N LYS A 456 -9.95 -14.90 20.52
CA LYS A 456 -10.19 -13.46 20.72
C LYS A 456 -11.21 -12.94 19.71
N LYS A 457 -12.45 -12.85 20.17
CA LYS A 457 -13.50 -11.98 19.62
C LYS A 457 -13.76 -10.86 20.65
N GLY A 458 -14.32 -9.73 20.24
CA GLY A 458 -14.74 -8.64 21.14
C GLY A 458 -13.66 -7.59 21.44
N GLY A 459 -12.47 -8.01 21.86
CA GLY A 459 -11.34 -7.11 22.08
C GLY A 459 -11.51 -6.15 23.26
N PHE A 460 -10.78 -5.02 23.25
CA PHE A 460 -10.90 -3.96 24.26
C PHE A 460 -10.74 -2.56 23.67
N TYR A 461 -11.23 -1.55 24.39
CA TYR A 461 -11.03 -0.12 24.15
C TYR A 461 -10.78 0.63 25.45
N ILE A 462 -9.71 1.43 25.48
CA ILE A 462 -9.25 2.19 26.64
C ILE A 462 -8.99 3.63 26.18
N ASP A 463 -9.57 4.64 26.83
CA ASP A 463 -9.11 6.01 26.66
C ASP A 463 -7.79 6.18 27.40
N PHE A 464 -6.85 6.85 26.76
CA PHE A 464 -5.47 6.94 27.18
C PHE A 464 -5.02 8.39 27.18
N THR A 465 -4.41 8.83 28.28
CA THR A 465 -3.60 10.04 28.28
C THR A 465 -2.24 9.79 28.92
N ALA A 466 -1.22 10.44 28.40
CA ALA A 466 0.11 10.52 28.98
C ALA A 466 0.52 11.98 29.02
N THR A 467 0.71 12.51 30.23
CA THR A 467 1.17 13.89 30.44
C THR A 467 2.57 13.87 31.04
N LYS A 468 3.49 14.59 30.40
CA LYS A 468 4.88 14.67 30.84
C LYS A 468 4.92 15.28 32.23
N VAL A 469 5.57 14.59 33.16
CA VAL A 469 5.76 15.14 34.50
C VAL A 469 6.85 16.19 34.41
N GLU A 470 6.49 17.45 34.64
CA GLU A 470 7.49 18.51 34.75
C GLU A 470 8.40 18.16 35.92
N LYS A 471 9.73 18.23 35.69
CA LYS A 471 10.68 18.17 36.79
C LYS A 471 10.33 19.32 37.72
N SER A 472 9.84 19.02 38.93
CA SER A 472 9.58 20.06 39.91
C SER A 472 10.86 20.89 40.07
N ALA A 473 10.75 22.21 39.93
CA ALA A 473 11.82 23.17 40.19
C ALA A 473 12.21 23.22 41.69
N ALA A 474 11.83 22.20 42.47
CA ALA A 474 12.04 22.09 43.90
C ALA A 474 13.48 21.69 44.29
N LYS A 475 14.45 21.73 43.37
CA LYS A 475 15.88 21.50 43.68
C LYS A 475 16.73 22.78 43.73
N TYR A 476 16.15 23.96 43.55
CA TYR A 476 16.89 25.23 43.68
C TYR A 476 16.50 26.08 44.91
N PHE A 477 15.46 25.71 45.66
CA PHE A 477 15.09 26.44 46.89
C PHE A 477 15.87 25.99 48.13
N ASP A 478 16.29 24.73 48.21
CA ASP A 478 17.07 24.23 49.38
C ASP A 478 18.51 24.77 49.41
N PHE A 479 19.05 25.25 48.29
CA PHE A 479 20.39 25.86 48.26
C PHE A 479 20.37 27.36 48.59
N ILE A 480 19.28 28.06 48.32
CA ILE A 480 19.15 29.49 48.62
C ILE A 480 18.91 29.72 50.12
N VAL A 481 18.23 28.82 50.80
CA VAL A 481 17.98 28.94 52.25
C VAL A 481 19.25 28.63 53.07
N ILE A 482 20.12 27.70 52.62
CA ILE A 482 21.38 27.43 53.31
C ILE A 482 22.40 28.57 53.13
N CYS A 483 22.44 29.23 51.96
CA CYS A 483 23.29 30.41 51.76
C CYS A 483 22.80 31.64 52.53
N ALA A 484 21.49 31.82 52.73
CA ALA A 484 20.94 32.94 53.51
C ALA A 484 21.19 32.77 55.03
N ILE A 485 21.15 31.53 55.54
CA ILE A 485 21.43 31.25 56.96
C ILE A 485 22.94 31.40 57.27
N LEU A 486 23.82 31.12 56.32
CA LEU A 486 25.26 31.36 56.47
C LEU A 486 25.67 32.83 56.36
N TRP A 487 24.84 33.70 55.76
CA TRP A 487 25.11 35.15 55.65
C TRP A 487 24.67 35.95 56.89
N ILE A 488 23.67 35.48 57.65
CA ILE A 488 23.18 36.14 58.87
C ILE A 488 24.06 35.80 60.10
N GLY A 489 24.89 34.76 60.02
CA GLY A 489 25.83 34.39 61.10
C GLY A 489 27.18 35.13 61.08
N LEU A 490 27.38 36.12 60.21
CA LEU A 490 28.67 36.81 60.00
C LEU A 490 28.58 38.35 60.06
N PHE A 491 27.53 38.91 60.68
CA PHE A 491 27.46 40.33 61.04
C PHE A 491 27.16 40.53 62.52
#